data_AF-A0A962IVM2-F1
#
_entry.id   AF-A0A962IVM2-F1
#
_cell.length_a   1.000
_cell.length_b   1.000
_cell.length_c   1.000
_cell.angle_alpha   90.00
_cell.angle_beta   90.00
_cell.angle_gamma   90.00
#
_symmetry.space_group_name_H-M   'P 1'
#
loop_
_entity.id
_entity.type
_entity.pdbx_description
1 polymer ?
#
loop_
_entity_poly.entity_id
_entity_poly.type
_entity_poly.pdbx_seq_one_letter_code
_entity_poly.pdbx_strand_id
1 'polypeptide(L)' 'TGVIAGKTMRAVLEVAGVHNVLAKCYGSTNPVNVIRATFKGLQNMRAPESIADKRGLTVDEIMG' A
#
# COMPACT_ATOMS: atom_id res chain seq x y z
N THR A 1 5.50 14.79 -7.43
CA THR A 1 4.55 14.03 -6.58
C THR A 1 5.23 13.67 -5.26
N GLY A 2 4.48 13.40 -4.19
CA GLY A 2 5.02 13.19 -2.83
C GLY A 2 4.09 12.35 -1.95
N VAL A 3 4.37 12.28 -0.65
CA VAL A 3 3.58 11.50 0.33
C VAL A 3 2.44 12.35 0.90
N ILE A 4 1.21 12.14 0.41
CA ILE A 4 0.00 12.80 0.91
C ILE A 4 -0.72 11.81 1.84
N ALA A 5 -0.36 11.86 3.12
CA ALA A 5 -0.89 10.95 4.14
C ALA A 5 -0.98 11.67 5.51
N GLY A 6 -1.80 11.14 6.41
CA GLY A 6 -1.85 11.60 7.81
C GLY A 6 -0.53 11.29 8.55
N LYS A 7 -0.22 12.06 9.61
CA LYS A 7 1.07 12.01 10.33
C LYS A 7 1.58 10.60 10.63
N THR A 8 0.72 9.74 11.17
CA THR A 8 1.10 8.37 11.56
C THR A 8 1.39 7.48 10.34
N MET A 9 0.58 7.57 9.29
CA MET A 9 0.78 6.82 8.05
C MET A 9 2.02 7.30 7.31
N ARG A 10 2.24 8.62 7.27
CA ARG A 10 3.41 9.24 6.63
C ARG A 10 4.71 8.69 7.20
N ALA A 11 4.86 8.66 8.52
CA ALA A 11 6.07 8.15 9.16
C ALA A 11 6.37 6.68 8.77
N VAL A 12 5.34 5.84 8.69
CA VAL A 12 5.50 4.43 8.27
C VAL A 12 5.87 4.35 6.79
N LEU A 13 5.19 5.11 5.93
CA LEU A 13 5.39 5.09 4.48
C LEU A 13 6.76 5.66 4.06
N GLU A 14 7.24 6.69 4.75
CA GLU A 14 8.57 7.27 4.52
C GLU A 14 9.69 6.26 4.87
N VAL A 15 9.59 5.59 6.02
CA VAL A 15 10.56 4.55 6.41
C VAL A 15 10.48 3.32 5.50
N ALA A 16 9.30 3.00 4.98
CA ALA A 16 9.12 1.93 4.00
C ALA A 16 9.68 2.27 2.59
N GLY A 17 10.19 3.49 2.38
CA GLY A 17 10.74 3.93 1.09
C GLY A 17 9.69 4.34 0.05
N VAL A 18 8.45 4.61 0.48
CA VAL A 18 7.38 5.05 -0.42
C VAL A 18 7.46 6.56 -0.62
N HIS A 19 7.83 6.99 -1.83
CA HIS A 19 7.99 8.42 -2.14
C HIS A 19 6.72 9.08 -2.68
N ASN A 20 5.82 8.31 -3.29
CA ASN A 20 4.63 8.82 -3.97
C ASN A 20 3.41 7.98 -3.58
N VAL A 21 2.51 8.55 -2.78
CA VAL A 21 1.32 7.84 -2.32
C VAL A 21 0.24 8.82 -1.87
N LEU A 22 -1.01 8.46 -2.13
CA LEU A 22 -2.20 9.11 -1.59
C LEU A 22 -2.82 8.17 -0.54
N ALA A 23 -2.96 8.64 0.69
CA ALA A 23 -3.55 7.87 1.77
C ALA A 23 -4.52 8.71 2.60
N LYS A 24 -5.67 8.12 2.94
CA LYS A 24 -6.69 8.72 3.81
C LYS A 24 -7.16 7.66 4.80
N CYS A 25 -7.19 8.03 6.08
CA CYS A 25 -7.87 7.23 7.09
C CYS A 25 -9.35 7.62 7.16
N TYR A 26 -10.21 6.62 7.09
CA TYR A 26 -11.64 6.74 7.36
C TYR A 26 -11.96 5.99 8.67
N GLY A 27 -12.80 6.57 9.52
CA GLY A 27 -13.13 6.00 10.83
C GLY A 27 -12.16 6.40 11.94
N SER A 28 -11.76 5.43 12.78
CA SER A 28 -10.93 5.70 13.96
C SER A 28 -9.55 6.24 13.59
N THR A 29 -9.13 7.31 14.27
CA THR A 29 -7.84 7.96 14.11
C THR A 29 -6.83 7.57 15.20
N ASN A 30 -7.10 6.49 15.96
CA ASN A 30 -6.18 6.00 16.98
C ASN A 30 -4.84 5.58 16.33
N PRO A 31 -3.70 6.19 16.72
CA PRO A 31 -2.41 5.95 16.08
C PRO A 31 -2.01 4.48 15.97
N VAL A 32 -2.24 3.68 17.02
CA VAL A 32 -1.87 2.26 17.03
C VAL A 32 -2.64 1.47 15.97
N ASN A 33 -3.93 1.75 15.82
CA ASN A 33 -4.78 1.08 14.85
C ASN A 33 -4.46 1.53 13.43
N VAL A 34 -4.14 2.82 13.24
CA VAL A 34 -3.72 3.36 11.94
C VAL A 34 -2.42 2.70 11.48
N ILE A 35 -1.44 2.50 12.36
CA ILE A 35 -0.19 1.79 12.03
C ILE A 35 -0.51 0.35 11.59
N ARG A 36 -1.28 -0.39 12.39
CA ARG A 36 -1.68 -1.77 12.06
C ARG A 36 -2.43 -1.86 10.73
N ALA A 37 -3.34 -0.93 10.47
CA ALA A 37 -4.07 -0.87 9.21
C ALA A 37 -3.14 -0.58 8.03
N THR A 38 -2.15 0.30 8.20
CA THR A 38 -1.15 0.62 7.18
C THR A 38 -0.33 -0.62 6.81
N PHE A 39 0.20 -1.35 7.81
CA PHE A 39 0.93 -2.59 7.58
C PHE A 39 0.06 -3.66 6.92
N LYS A 40 -1.18 -3.84 7.38
CA LYS A 40 -2.13 -4.78 6.77
C LYS A 40 -2.39 -4.43 5.30
N GLY A 41 -2.51 -3.15 4.96
CA GLY A 41 -2.67 -2.70 3.58
C GLY A 41 -1.47 -3.08 2.70
N LEU A 42 -0.24 -2.81 3.19
CA LEU A 42 0.99 -3.15 2.48
C LEU A 42 1.17 -4.65 2.30
N GLN A 43 0.88 -5.47 3.33
CA GLN A 43 1.00 -6.93 3.26
C GLN A 43 -0.01 -7.57 2.29
N ASN A 44 -1.16 -6.93 2.07
CA ASN A 44 -2.16 -7.42 1.13
C ASN A 44 -1.87 -7.01 -0.33
N MET A 45 -0.89 -6.13 -0.56
CA MET A 45 -0.49 -5.73 -1.90
C MET A 45 0.14 -6.93 -2.62
N ARG A 46 -0.24 -7.15 -3.88
CA ARG A 46 0.27 -8.25 -4.69
C ARG A 46 0.97 -7.68 -5.91
N ALA A 47 2.16 -8.22 -6.19
CA ALA A 47 2.89 -7.90 -7.39
C ALA A 47 2.16 -8.46 -8.62
N PRO A 48 2.10 -7.74 -9.76
CA PRO A 48 1.47 -8.19 -10.99
C PRO A 48 1.97 -9.57 -11.45
N GLU A 49 3.27 -9.83 -11.30
CA GLU A 49 3.92 -11.09 -11.66
C GLU A 49 3.35 -12.26 -10.85
N SER A 50 3.19 -12.06 -9.53
CA SER A 50 2.61 -13.09 -8.65
C SER A 50 1.15 -13.40 -8.99
N ILE A 51 0.40 -12.44 -9.56
CA ILE A 51 -0.96 -12.67 -10.04
C ILE A 51 -0.96 -13.38 -11.38
N ALA A 52 -0.06 -12.98 -12.30
CA ALA A 52 0.12 -13.60 -13.60
C ALA A 52 0.44 -15.09 -13.46
N ASP A 53 1.42 -15.44 -12.62
CA ASP A 53 1.81 -16.82 -12.33
C ASP A 53 0.65 -17.65 -11.78
N LYS A 54 -0.13 -17.08 -10.85
CA LYS A 54 -1.30 -17.77 -10.25
C LYS A 54 -2.42 -18.00 -11.24
N ARG A 55 -2.55 -17.13 -12.24
CA ARG A 55 -3.60 -17.20 -13.26
C ARG A 55 -3.15 -17.94 -14.53
N GLY A 56 -1.87 -18.26 -14.65
CA GLY A 56 -1.29 -18.87 -15.86
C GLY A 56 -1.30 -17.93 -17.06
N LEU A 57 -1.28 -16.62 -16.82
CA LEU A 57 -1.28 -15.58 -17.84
C LEU A 57 0.08 -14.89 -17.88
N THR A 58 0.34 -14.17 -18.96
CA THR A 58 1.52 -13.30 -19.05
C THR A 58 1.29 -12.01 -18.26
N VAL A 59 2.39 -11.34 -17.87
CA VAL A 59 2.31 -10.06 -17.13
C VAL A 59 1.63 -8.99 -17.97
N ASP A 60 1.87 -8.98 -19.29
CA ASP A 60 1.26 -8.04 -20.23
C ASP A 60 -0.27 -8.20 -20.28
N GLU A 61 -0.81 -9.41 -20.17
CA GLU A 61 -2.27 -9.64 -20.11
C GLU A 61 -2.89 -9.18 -18.78
N ILE A 62 -2.11 -9.10 -17.70
CA ILE A 62 -2.55 -8.59 -16.39
C ILE A 62 -2.46 -7.05 -16.33
N MET A 63 -1.50 -6.46 -17.05
CA MET A 63 -1.28 -5.01 -17.12
C MET A 63 -2.02 -4.34 -18.29
N GLY A 64 -2.63 -5.14 -19.18
CA GLY A 64 -3.27 -4.74 -20.44
C GLY A 64 -4.25 -3.58 -20.36
#